data_AF-A0A8T4V591-F1
#
_entry.id   AF-A0A8T4V591-F1
#
_cell.length_a   1.000
_cell.length_b   1.000
_cell.length_c   1.000
_cell.angle_alpha   90.00
_cell.angle_beta   90.00
_cell.angle_gamma   90.00
#
_symmetry.space_group_name_H-M   'P 1'
#
loop_
_entity.id
_entity.type
_entity.pdbx_description
1 polymer ?
#
loop_
_entity_poly.entity_id
_entity_poly.type
_entity_poly.pdbx_seq_one_letter_code
_entity_poly.pdbx_strand_id
1 'polypeptide(L)'
;MVILFDQYNLPEDIFKIIFATEQQEIVAKMLLRYMWQNSGEIGKTEMGVFAARLDAGEAVIQEKGKSPLQPEMKLSYNKKQFYDRILTPMRGMGMIEYDLYKKTYRVSDRFNKMMIKVGLMWLRELEKKGKG
;
A
#
# COMPACT_ATOMS: atom_id res chain seq x y z
N MET A 1 5.51 -2.75 17.69
CA MET A 1 4.69 -2.76 16.45
C MET A 1 3.46 -3.57 16.77
N VAL A 2 2.27 -2.98 16.65
CA VAL A 2 1.01 -3.64 17.05
C VAL A 2 0.05 -3.50 15.87
N ILE A 3 -0.58 -4.62 15.48
CA ILE A 3 -1.67 -4.66 14.52
C ILE A 3 -2.91 -4.98 15.35
N LEU A 4 -3.84 -4.03 15.43
CA LEU A 4 -5.17 -4.22 16.02
C LEU A 4 -6.19 -4.02 14.91
N PHE A 5 -7.08 -5.00 14.74
CA PHE A 5 -8.23 -4.89 13.86
C PHE A 5 -9.43 -5.50 14.56
N ASP A 6 -10.61 -4.97 14.25
CA ASP A 6 -11.88 -5.51 14.72
C ASP A 6 -12.46 -6.43 13.65
N GLN A 7 -12.65 -7.71 13.98
CA GLN A 7 -13.20 -8.70 13.06
C GLN A 7 -14.64 -8.39 12.63
N TYR A 8 -15.42 -7.65 13.43
CA TYR A 8 -16.81 -7.34 13.12
C TYR A 8 -16.97 -6.08 12.25
N ASN A 9 -15.93 -5.24 12.19
CA ASN A 9 -15.92 -3.98 11.45
C ASN A 9 -14.81 -3.97 10.38
N LEU A 10 -14.41 -5.13 9.88
CA LEU A 10 -13.34 -5.25 8.89
C LEU A 10 -13.82 -4.74 7.52
N PRO A 11 -13.20 -3.70 6.95
CA PRO A 11 -13.58 -3.21 5.63
C PRO A 11 -13.18 -4.22 4.53
N GLU A 12 -13.94 -4.23 3.42
CA GLU A 12 -13.63 -5.07 2.25
C GLU A 12 -12.32 -4.67 1.55
N ASP A 13 -11.91 -3.42 1.73
CA ASP A 13 -10.73 -2.86 1.12
C ASP A 13 -9.52 -2.92 2.06
N ILE A 14 -8.50 -3.68 1.68
CA ILE A 14 -7.25 -3.83 2.43
C ILE A 14 -6.54 -2.51 2.70
N PHE A 15 -6.67 -1.50 1.82
CA PHE A 15 -6.02 -0.21 2.02
C PHE A 15 -6.60 0.55 3.22
N LYS A 16 -7.89 0.36 3.53
CA LYS A 16 -8.54 0.92 4.71
C LYS A 16 -8.07 0.28 6.03
N ILE A 17 -7.61 -0.97 5.95
CA ILE A 17 -7.03 -1.67 7.10
C ILE A 17 -5.60 -1.18 7.36
N ILE A 18 -4.86 -0.93 6.28
CA ILE A 18 -3.43 -0.63 6.32
C ILE A 18 -3.15 0.86 6.58
N PHE A 19 -3.92 1.75 5.95
CA PHE A 19 -3.72 3.18 6.02
C PHE A 19 -4.78 3.86 6.88
N ALA A 20 -4.36 4.89 7.62
CA ALA A 20 -5.22 5.56 8.59
C ALA A 20 -6.08 6.67 7.97
N THR A 21 -5.72 7.14 6.78
CA THR A 21 -6.42 8.26 6.13
C THR A 21 -6.77 7.93 4.68
N GLU A 22 -7.92 8.44 4.23
CA GLU A 22 -8.39 8.28 2.84
C GLU A 22 -7.36 8.77 1.82
N GLN A 23 -6.66 9.87 2.12
CA GLN A 23 -5.59 10.37 1.27
C GLN A 23 -4.44 9.36 1.11
N GLN A 24 -4.04 8.67 2.19
CA GLN A 24 -3.02 7.64 2.11
C GLN A 24 -3.49 6.43 1.31
N GLU A 25 -4.74 6.00 1.50
CA GLU A 25 -5.35 4.92 0.74
C GLU A 25 -5.31 5.21 -0.76
N ILE A 26 -5.74 6.42 -1.15
CA ILE A 26 -5.76 6.86 -2.54
C ILE A 26 -4.35 6.85 -3.12
N VAL A 27 -3.39 7.48 -2.45
CA VAL A 27 -1.99 7.54 -2.94
C VAL A 27 -1.38 6.14 -3.08
N ALA A 28 -1.64 5.24 -2.13
CA ALA A 28 -1.17 3.86 -2.21
C ALA A 28 -1.79 3.09 -3.38
N LYS A 29 -3.10 3.24 -3.61
CA LYS A 29 -3.79 2.67 -4.77
C LYS A 29 -3.26 3.24 -6.09
N MET A 30 -2.96 4.54 -6.13
CA MET A 30 -2.36 5.18 -7.31
C MET A 30 -0.97 4.65 -7.60
N LEU A 31 -0.14 4.47 -6.57
CA LEU A 31 1.18 3.86 -6.70
C LEU A 31 1.07 2.44 -7.28
N LEU A 32 0.19 1.61 -6.73
CA LEU A 32 0.02 0.24 -7.24
C LEU A 32 -0.54 0.19 -8.66
N ARG A 33 -1.50 1.05 -9.01
CA ARG A 33 -1.95 1.19 -10.40
C ARG A 33 -0.81 1.54 -11.32
N TYR A 34 0.01 2.53 -10.95
CA TYR A 34 1.17 2.93 -11.73
C TYR A 34 2.17 1.77 -11.88
N MET A 35 2.45 1.03 -10.80
CA MET A 35 3.33 -0.14 -10.87
C MET A 35 2.73 -1.25 -11.76
N TRP A 36 1.45 -1.56 -11.66
CA TRP A 36 0.80 -2.58 -12.49
C TRP A 36 0.77 -2.21 -13.98
N GLN A 37 0.61 -0.92 -14.31
CA GLN A 37 0.77 -0.44 -15.69
C GLN A 37 2.19 -0.66 -16.23
N ASN A 38 3.18 -0.77 -15.36
CA ASN A 38 4.57 -1.08 -15.67
C ASN A 38 4.91 -2.55 -15.32
N SER A 39 3.99 -3.49 -15.58
CA SER A 39 4.19 -4.93 -15.33
C SER A 39 4.51 -5.31 -13.88
N GLY A 40 4.11 -4.47 -12.91
CA GLY A 40 4.35 -4.66 -11.49
C GLY A 40 5.75 -4.29 -11.00
N GLU A 41 6.60 -3.69 -11.85
CA GLU A 41 7.97 -3.31 -11.52
C GLU A 41 8.34 -1.94 -12.09
N ILE A 42 8.95 -1.07 -11.28
CA ILE A 42 9.42 0.26 -11.72
C ILE A 42 10.82 0.57 -11.18
N GLY A 43 11.62 1.31 -11.93
CA GLY A 43 12.94 1.77 -11.51
C GLY A 43 12.89 2.89 -10.47
N LYS A 44 14.04 3.18 -9.85
CA LYS A 44 14.22 4.31 -8.92
C LYS A 44 13.84 5.66 -9.56
N THR A 45 14.17 5.85 -10.83
CA THR A 45 13.85 7.08 -11.57
C THR A 45 12.35 7.27 -11.73
N GLU A 46 11.64 6.23 -12.17
CA GLU A 46 10.17 6.24 -12.33
C GLU A 46 9.45 6.48 -11.01
N MET A 47 9.91 5.85 -9.93
CA MET A 47 9.41 6.13 -8.58
C MET A 47 9.62 7.60 -8.18
N GLY A 48 10.76 8.19 -8.54
CA GLY A 48 11.06 9.60 -8.29
C GLY A 48 10.15 10.55 -9.10
N VAL A 49 9.88 10.22 -10.35
CA VAL A 49 8.95 10.95 -11.22
C VAL A 49 7.52 10.86 -10.67
N PHE A 50 7.09 9.68 -10.26
CA PHE A 50 5.78 9.48 -9.61
C PHE A 50 5.62 10.36 -8.36
N ALA A 51 6.63 10.35 -7.47
CA ALA A 51 6.60 11.17 -6.28
C ALA A 51 6.61 12.69 -6.58
N ALA A 52 7.31 13.12 -7.63
CA ALA A 52 7.31 14.53 -8.05
C ALA A 52 5.95 14.97 -8.63
N ARG A 53 5.29 14.12 -9.41
CA ARG A 53 3.93 14.39 -9.94
C ARG A 53 2.89 14.50 -8.83
N LEU A 54 2.99 13.66 -7.81
CA LEU A 54 2.15 13.76 -6.62
C LEU A 54 2.36 15.08 -5.86
N ASP A 55 3.62 15.49 -5.69
CA ASP A 55 3.96 16.74 -5.00
C ASP A 55 3.40 17.95 -5.76
N ALA A 56 3.52 17.93 -7.10
CA ALA A 56 2.99 18.96 -8.01
C ALA A 56 1.45 18.98 -8.10
N GLY A 57 0.74 17.99 -7.56
CA GLY A 57 -0.72 17.90 -7.63
C GLY A 57 -1.27 17.57 -9.02
N GLU A 58 -0.43 17.01 -9.90
CA GLU A 58 -0.78 16.62 -11.28
C GLU A 58 -1.50 15.27 -11.33
N ALA A 59 -1.62 14.59 -10.20
CA ALA A 59 -2.20 13.28 -10.10
C ALA A 59 -3.74 13.38 -10.11
N VAL A 60 -4.34 13.37 -11.30
CA VAL A 60 -5.79 13.40 -11.48
C VAL A 60 -6.38 12.06 -11.06
N ILE A 61 -7.25 12.07 -10.04
CA ILE A 61 -8.06 10.92 -9.68
C ILE A 61 -9.31 10.92 -10.56
N GLN A 62 -9.38 10.01 -11.53
CA GLN A 62 -10.68 9.62 -12.09
C GLN A 62 -11.16 8.38 -11.34
N GLU A 63 -12.09 8.57 -10.40
CA GLU A 63 -12.87 7.46 -9.86
C GLU A 63 -13.80 6.94 -10.97
N LYS A 64 -13.55 5.72 -11.46
CA LYS A 64 -14.51 5.03 -12.32
C LYS A 64 -15.80 4.81 -11.53
N GLY A 65 -16.84 5.58 -11.86
CA GLY A 65 -18.18 5.41 -11.29
C GLY A 65 -18.93 6.71 -10.94
N LYS A 66 -18.28 7.89 -11.02
CA LYS A 66 -18.96 9.16 -10.74
C LYS A 66 -19.15 9.97 -12.04
N SER A 67 -20.35 10.53 -12.17
CA SER A 67 -20.91 11.25 -13.32
C SER A 67 -19.89 12.19 -14.02
N PRO A 68 -19.96 12.39 -15.37
CA PRO A 68 -19.06 13.27 -16.14
C PRO A 68 -18.98 14.74 -15.66
N LEU A 69 -19.82 15.12 -14.70
CA LEU A 69 -19.98 16.46 -14.14
C LEU A 69 -19.22 16.69 -12.83
N GLN A 70 -18.53 15.68 -12.27
CA GLN A 70 -17.78 15.89 -11.03
C GLN A 70 -16.42 16.55 -11.28
N PRO A 71 -16.05 17.56 -10.47
CA PRO A 71 -14.78 18.26 -10.64
C PRO A 71 -13.62 17.29 -10.40
N GLU A 72 -12.65 17.32 -11.32
CA GLU A 72 -11.39 16.61 -11.16
C GLU A 72 -10.73 17.03 -9.84
N MET A 73 -10.64 16.09 -8.90
CA MET A 73 -10.01 16.36 -7.62
C MET A 73 -8.50 16.23 -7.80
N LYS A 74 -7.81 17.38 -7.84
CA LYS A 74 -6.35 17.42 -7.84
C LYS A 74 -5.83 16.96 -6.48
N LEU A 75 -5.16 15.81 -6.45
CA LEU A 75 -4.52 15.32 -5.24
C LEU A 75 -3.06 15.75 -5.22
N SER A 76 -2.72 16.73 -4.37
CA SER A 76 -1.33 16.98 -4.00
C SER A 76 -0.98 16.15 -2.78
N TYR A 77 0.16 15.47 -2.84
CA TYR A 77 0.72 14.72 -1.71
C TYR A 77 2.22 14.99 -1.61
N ASN A 78 2.66 15.46 -0.45
CA ASN A 78 4.03 15.90 -0.29
C ASN A 78 5.03 14.75 -0.53
N LYS A 79 6.09 15.02 -1.27
CA LYS A 79 7.11 14.02 -1.62
C LYS A 79 7.72 13.31 -0.41
N LYS A 80 8.04 14.04 0.67
CA LYS A 80 8.58 13.43 1.90
C LYS A 80 7.53 12.55 2.58
N GLN A 81 6.29 13.02 2.67
CA GLN A 81 5.19 12.22 3.19
C GLN A 81 4.97 10.94 2.37
N PHE A 82 5.10 11.00 1.04
CA PHE A 82 4.98 9.81 0.18
C PHE A 82 6.01 8.75 0.57
N TYR A 83 7.29 9.11 0.68
CA TYR A 83 8.32 8.16 1.06
C TYR A 83 8.12 7.63 2.48
N ASP A 84 7.81 8.51 3.44
CA ASP A 84 7.75 8.14 4.86
C ASP A 84 6.47 7.37 5.23
N ARG A 85 5.33 7.72 4.61
CA ARG A 85 4.00 7.22 5.00
C ARG A 85 3.37 6.25 4.02
N ILE A 86 3.87 6.16 2.79
CA ILE A 86 3.35 5.23 1.77
C ILE A 86 4.42 4.20 1.41
N LEU A 87 5.51 4.63 0.75
CA LEU A 87 6.48 3.70 0.21
C LEU A 87 7.20 2.90 1.30
N THR A 88 7.65 3.57 2.37
CA THR A 88 8.38 2.91 3.46
C THR A 88 7.51 1.88 4.19
N PRO A 89 6.26 2.19 4.60
CA PRO A 89 5.36 1.19 5.17
C PRO A 89 5.07 0.03 4.23
N MET A 90 4.73 0.29 2.95
CA MET A 90 4.46 -0.78 1.98
C MET A 90 5.67 -1.69 1.77
N ARG A 91 6.89 -1.14 1.84
CA ARG A 91 8.13 -1.93 1.83
C ARG A 91 8.32 -2.72 3.12
N GLY A 92 8.15 -2.08 4.28
CA GLY A 92 8.29 -2.71 5.58
C GLY A 92 7.32 -3.88 5.79
N MET A 93 6.11 -3.79 5.24
CA MET A 93 5.09 -4.84 5.28
C MET A 93 5.29 -5.94 4.23
N GLY A 94 6.16 -5.74 3.24
CA GLY A 94 6.38 -6.70 2.15
C GLY A 94 5.31 -6.65 1.05
N MET A 95 4.61 -5.53 0.89
CA MET A 95 3.73 -5.29 -0.27
C MET A 95 4.55 -4.87 -1.50
N ILE A 96 5.65 -4.15 -1.28
CA ILE A 96 6.60 -3.72 -2.30
C ILE A 96 8.00 -4.15 -1.88
N GLU A 97 8.75 -4.76 -2.79
CA GLU A 97 10.16 -5.07 -2.62
C GLU A 97 11.02 -4.06 -3.36
N TYR A 98 12.26 -3.90 -2.90
CA TYR A 98 13.28 -3.14 -3.63
C TYR A 98 14.48 -4.04 -3.88
N ASP A 99 14.80 -4.25 -5.15
CA ASP A 99 16.01 -4.93 -5.59
C ASP A 99 17.16 -3.91 -5.61
N LEU A 100 18.15 -4.12 -4.74
CA LEU A 100 19.31 -3.22 -4.62
C LEU A 100 20.21 -3.27 -5.87
N TYR A 101 20.31 -4.43 -6.52
CA TYR A 101 21.18 -4.63 -7.68
C TYR A 101 20.56 -4.02 -8.92
N LYS A 102 19.28 -4.28 -9.15
CA LYS A 102 18.54 -3.74 -10.29
C LYS A 102 18.06 -2.31 -10.07
N LYS A 103 18.04 -1.84 -8.81
CA LYS A 103 17.48 -0.55 -8.40
C LYS A 103 16.01 -0.40 -8.80
N THR A 104 15.25 -1.48 -8.68
CA THR A 104 13.84 -1.56 -9.06
C THR A 104 12.95 -1.87 -7.85
N TYR A 105 11.74 -1.34 -7.87
CA TYR A 105 10.66 -1.63 -6.95
C TYR A 105 9.70 -2.62 -7.60
N ARG A 106 9.28 -3.67 -6.90
CA ARG A 106 8.34 -4.68 -7.42
C ARG A 106 7.21 -4.94 -6.45
N VAL A 107 5.98 -5.08 -6.94
CA VAL A 107 4.84 -5.53 -6.13
C VAL A 107 5.04 -6.99 -5.72
N SER A 108 4.75 -7.32 -4.47
CA SER A 108 5.09 -8.62 -3.86
C SER A 108 3.91 -9.26 -3.13
N ASP A 109 3.97 -10.59 -3.01
CA ASP A 109 3.06 -11.42 -2.22
C ASP A 109 3.56 -11.65 -0.77
N ARG A 110 4.71 -11.09 -0.39
CA ARG A 110 5.32 -11.29 0.95
C ARG A 110 4.41 -10.83 2.07
N PHE A 111 3.63 -9.77 1.88
CA PHE A 111 2.65 -9.33 2.87
C PHE A 111 1.70 -10.46 3.27
N ASN A 112 1.08 -11.15 2.30
CA ASN A 112 0.20 -12.29 2.56
C ASN A 112 0.93 -13.43 3.27
N LYS A 113 2.15 -13.76 2.82
CA LYS A 113 2.99 -14.78 3.48
C LYS A 113 3.26 -14.44 4.95
N MET A 114 3.46 -13.17 5.28
CA MET A 114 3.64 -12.73 6.66
C MET A 114 2.34 -12.82 7.47
N MET A 115 1.19 -12.46 6.90
CA MET A 115 -0.11 -12.61 7.57
C MET A 115 -0.44 -14.07 7.88
N ILE A 116 -0.17 -15.00 6.94
CA ILE A 116 -0.29 -16.44 7.17
C ILE A 116 0.61 -16.88 8.32
N LYS A 117 1.88 -16.42 8.33
CA LYS A 117 2.82 -16.73 9.42
C LYS A 117 2.30 -16.24 10.78
N VAL A 118 1.74 -15.04 10.85
CA VAL A 118 1.12 -14.49 12.07
C VAL A 118 -0.06 -15.35 12.52
N GLY A 119 -0.93 -15.77 11.59
CA GLY A 119 -2.03 -16.70 11.89
C GLY A 119 -1.54 -18.04 12.45
N LEU A 120 -0.51 -18.64 11.83
CA LEU A 120 0.10 -19.87 12.32
C LEU A 120 0.75 -19.71 13.70
N MET A 121 1.34 -18.54 13.99
CA MET A 121 1.89 -18.24 15.31
C MET A 121 0.79 -18.23 16.39
N TRP A 122 -0.40 -17.71 16.06
CA TRP A 122 -1.54 -17.74 16.97
C TRP A 122 -2.07 -19.16 17.21
N LEU A 123 -2.21 -19.97 16.15
CA LEU A 123 -2.64 -21.37 16.28
C LEU A 123 -1.71 -22.17 17.21
N ARG A 124 -0.38 -21.97 17.09
CA ARG A 124 0.60 -22.59 17.99
C ARG A 124 0.42 -22.16 19.45
N GLU A 125 -0.01 -20.93 19.69
CA GLU A 125 -0.26 -20.45 21.05
C GLU A 125 -1.52 -21.10 21.66
N LEU A 126 -2.56 -21.35 20.84
CA LEU A 126 -3.73 -22.11 21.26
C LEU A 126 -3.37 -23.57 21.57
N GLU A 127 -2.54 -24.21 20.75
CA GLU A 127 -2.10 -25.60 20.96
C GLU A 127 -1.34 -25.79 22.28
N LYS A 128 -0.54 -24.82 22.71
CA LYS A 128 0.15 -24.87 24.02
C LYS A 128 -0.84 -24.97 25.19
N LYS A 129 -2.04 -24.40 25.05
CA LYS A 129 -3.08 -24.42 26.09
C LYS A 129 -4.05 -25.61 25.96
N GLY A 130 -4.18 -26.18 24.76
CA GLY A 130 -5.02 -27.36 24.50
C GLY A 130 -4.36 -28.72 24.84
N LYS A 131 -3.12 -28.72 25.34
CA LYS A 131 -2.44 -29.91 25.90
C LYS A 131 -2.35 -29.86 27.43
N GLY A 132 -3.51 -29.68 28.06
CA GLY A 132 -3.75 -29.95 29.49
C GLY A 132 -4.77 -31.06 29.63
#